data_AF-A0A165UK65-F1
#
_entry.id   AF-A0A165UK65-F1
#
_cell.length_a   1.000
_cell.length_b   1.000
_cell.length_c   1.000
_cell.angle_alpha   90.00
_cell.angle_beta   90.00
_cell.angle_gamma   90.00
#
_symmetry.space_group_name_H-M   'P 1'
#
loop_
_entity.id
_entity.type
_entity.pdbx_description
1 polymer ?
#
loop_
_entity_poly.entity_id
_entity_poly.type
_entity_poly.pdbx_seq_one_letter_code
_entity_poly.pdbx_strand_id
1 'polypeptide(L)'
;MDIHIRSESSEPLLYDSPSSPRTPKSPIFVFPKPKPFLVNAPLRRLLVLVAAFSSITILVFASISLLSSRSLATESVATSAAPQSQLTVPHSDVAVNDNATTPYYSPYILGPPTESFRDNLRDDVQYITSWISAGWTNDVMTYMNLIYLGVITSRVPIIGMFTPSHVIGADNVPFGDVFDVPRFIEESGIEILEWRDVKDPQSDVLDDIGCWNIWEVTNIQEKEPRGSWVPIHVRLDISYTRAPEWVKLIPNYIHSRSASFWQLARLAFPEELRNDDLPEALPSPQHQVQLPPDEHVVCYDYLYYVVAQRDDEFEHDFAPAWRFVGQYMHWTPELQELTNAYVRLAFGLEDDAEVPPYIAIHQRHGDFRNWCPDKDNTEDCFAPISVIQRRVREVQDELRLRKDIDIPDTHVIITSDEQDQAWWDEVTSLGWVKIDHDAWETERKYGKWYPVFLDAAIHSSATGFVGTHLSTYSTVSRRRVEDWQDGATRIVKWGHKGADDH
;
A
#
# COMPACT_ATOMS: atom_id res chain seq x y z
N MET A 1 -2.17 52.76 -2.29
CA MET A 1 -1.39 52.19 -1.19
C MET A 1 -2.39 51.79 -0.14
N ASP A 2 -2.95 50.58 -0.28
CA ASP A 2 -3.82 49.99 0.73
C ASP A 2 -3.13 48.71 1.21
N ILE A 3 -2.79 48.73 2.49
CA ILE A 3 -2.07 47.67 3.19
C ILE A 3 -3.13 46.68 3.68
N HIS A 4 -3.19 45.52 3.04
CA HIS A 4 -3.96 44.38 3.54
C HIS A 4 -3.30 43.86 4.83
N ILE A 5 -3.97 44.09 5.95
CA ILE A 5 -3.67 43.49 7.24
C ILE A 5 -4.12 42.02 7.15
N ARG A 6 -3.14 41.10 7.08
CA ARG A 6 -3.35 39.65 7.24
C ARG A 6 -3.75 39.40 8.69
N SER A 7 -4.90 38.75 8.91
CA SER A 7 -5.26 38.25 10.24
C SER A 7 -4.29 37.15 10.64
N GLU A 8 -3.73 37.24 11.84
CA GLU A 8 -2.97 36.18 12.48
C GLU A 8 -3.90 34.96 12.66
N SER A 9 -3.59 33.88 11.94
CA SER A 9 -4.19 32.57 12.18
C SER A 9 -3.69 32.06 13.52
N SER A 10 -4.60 31.93 14.48
CA SER A 10 -4.35 31.36 15.80
C SER A 10 -4.52 29.84 15.78
N GLU A 11 -3.92 29.16 14.81
CA GLU A 11 -3.76 27.70 14.91
C GLU A 11 -2.56 27.41 15.81
N PRO A 12 -2.73 26.67 16.91
CA PRO A 12 -1.59 26.21 17.68
C PRO A 12 -0.74 25.31 16.77
N LEU A 13 0.55 25.65 16.65
CA LEU A 13 1.57 24.78 16.07
C LEU A 13 1.50 23.44 16.78
N LEU A 14 0.88 22.44 16.13
CA LEU A 14 0.86 21.08 16.64
C LEU A 14 2.30 20.59 16.74
N TYR A 15 2.65 20.15 17.94
CA TYR A 15 3.91 19.51 18.26
C TYR A 15 4.20 18.38 17.27
N ASP A 16 5.45 18.37 16.80
CA ASP A 16 6.18 17.31 16.10
C ASP A 16 5.43 15.99 15.91
N SER A 17 5.13 15.64 14.66
CA SER A 17 4.95 14.23 14.29
C SER A 17 6.30 13.54 14.51
N PRO A 18 6.45 12.67 15.53
CA PRO A 18 7.66 11.89 15.67
C PRO A 18 7.66 10.92 14.50
N SER A 19 8.79 10.87 13.78
CA SER A 19 9.19 9.82 12.85
C SER A 19 8.33 8.55 12.94
N SER A 20 7.82 8.10 11.78
CA SER A 20 7.23 6.77 11.54
C SER A 20 7.76 5.73 12.54
N PRO A 21 6.89 4.85 13.09
CA PRO A 21 7.34 3.80 14.00
C PRO A 21 8.55 3.12 13.36
N ARG A 22 9.65 3.01 14.14
CA ARG A 22 10.92 2.40 13.69
C ARG A 22 10.59 1.24 12.78
N THR A 23 10.84 1.41 11.48
CA THR A 23 10.75 0.34 10.52
C THR A 23 11.55 -0.84 11.09
N PRO A 24 11.03 -2.08 11.02
CA PRO A 24 11.88 -3.24 11.27
C PRO A 24 13.14 -3.03 10.45
N LYS A 25 14.31 -3.12 11.10
CA LYS A 25 15.61 -2.84 10.49
C LYS A 25 15.60 -3.42 9.08
N SER A 26 15.75 -2.55 8.07
CA SER A 26 16.11 -2.96 6.72
C SER A 26 17.21 -4.01 6.85
N PRO A 27 17.11 -5.15 6.14
CA PRO A 27 18.05 -6.21 6.38
C PRO A 27 19.44 -5.73 5.95
N ILE A 28 20.29 -5.43 6.93
CA ILE A 28 21.72 -5.24 6.72
C ILE A 28 22.27 -6.63 6.41
N PHE A 29 22.25 -7.01 5.13
CA PHE A 29 22.80 -8.28 4.68
C PHE A 29 24.31 -8.16 4.55
N VAL A 30 25.00 -8.36 5.68
CA VAL A 30 26.37 -8.86 5.66
C VAL A 30 26.28 -10.38 5.60
N PHE A 31 26.53 -10.98 4.43
CA PHE A 31 26.72 -12.43 4.33
C PHE A 31 27.89 -12.83 5.25
N PRO A 32 27.66 -13.66 6.29
CA PRO A 32 28.76 -14.15 7.10
C PRO A 32 29.59 -15.11 6.24
N LYS A 33 30.83 -14.72 5.92
CA LYS A 33 31.84 -15.67 5.41
C LYS A 33 31.89 -16.86 6.38
N PRO A 34 31.80 -18.12 5.89
CA PRO A 34 31.79 -19.27 6.77
C PRO A 34 33.14 -19.36 7.49
N LYS A 35 33.14 -19.04 8.79
CA LYS A 35 34.29 -19.36 9.65
C LYS A 35 34.24 -20.86 9.94
N PRO A 36 35.35 -21.59 9.78
CA PRO A 36 35.39 -23.01 10.16
C PRO A 36 35.26 -23.11 11.69
N PHE A 37 34.13 -23.62 12.15
CA PHE A 37 33.93 -23.98 13.55
C PHE A 37 34.78 -25.23 13.85
N LEU A 38 35.95 -25.03 14.47
CA LEU A 38 36.61 -26.07 15.24
C LEU A 38 35.79 -26.31 16.51
N VAL A 39 34.83 -27.24 16.41
CA VAL A 39 34.02 -27.69 17.56
C VAL A 39 34.83 -28.67 18.39
N ASN A 40 35.04 -28.33 19.66
CA ASN A 40 35.70 -29.16 20.67
C ASN A 40 35.03 -30.55 20.77
N ALA A 41 35.85 -31.62 20.69
CA ALA A 41 35.46 -33.03 20.75
C ALA A 41 34.48 -33.44 21.90
N PRO A 42 34.51 -32.86 23.12
CA PRO A 42 33.54 -33.21 24.16
C PRO A 42 32.10 -32.79 23.83
N LEU A 43 31.88 -31.71 23.09
CA LEU A 43 30.53 -31.24 22.74
C LEU A 43 29.85 -32.16 21.71
N ARG A 44 30.64 -32.77 20.82
CA ARG A 44 30.16 -33.73 19.81
C ARG A 44 29.63 -35.01 20.46
N ARG A 45 30.24 -35.47 21.58
CA ARG A 45 29.77 -36.64 22.33
C ARG A 45 28.47 -36.35 23.08
N LEU A 46 28.31 -35.15 23.60
CA LEU A 46 27.08 -34.73 24.28
C LEU A 46 25.90 -34.63 23.30
N LEU A 47 26.11 -34.03 22.12
CA LEU A 47 25.07 -33.92 21.09
C LEU A 47 24.61 -35.27 20.54
N VAL A 48 25.52 -36.23 20.38
CA VAL A 48 25.17 -37.60 19.95
C VAL A 48 24.35 -38.33 21.02
N LEU A 49 24.66 -38.13 22.31
CA LEU A 49 23.88 -38.72 23.41
C LEU A 49 22.46 -38.12 23.49
N VAL A 50 22.33 -36.79 23.35
CA VAL A 50 21.01 -36.12 23.37
C VAL A 50 20.13 -36.55 22.19
N ALA A 51 20.72 -36.72 21.00
CA ALA A 51 20.00 -37.22 19.83
C ALA A 51 19.54 -38.68 20.02
N ALA A 52 20.37 -39.53 20.63
CA ALA A 52 20.01 -40.92 20.92
C ALA A 52 18.86 -41.04 21.92
N PHE A 53 18.84 -40.23 22.98
CA PHE A 53 17.74 -40.24 23.95
C PHE A 53 16.41 -39.73 23.36
N SER A 54 16.46 -38.69 22.52
CA SER A 54 15.27 -38.13 21.86
C SER A 54 14.62 -39.14 20.90
N SER A 55 15.44 -39.94 20.21
CA SER A 55 14.96 -40.98 19.29
C SER A 55 14.19 -42.10 20.01
N ILE A 56 14.65 -42.48 21.21
CA ILE A 56 13.99 -43.51 22.03
C ILE A 56 12.67 -42.98 22.58
N THR A 57 12.59 -41.70 22.95
CA THR A 57 11.34 -41.12 23.48
C THR A 57 10.24 -41.08 22.42
N ILE A 58 10.59 -40.72 21.17
CA ILE A 58 9.64 -40.70 20.04
C ILE A 58 9.12 -42.10 19.73
N LEU A 59 9.97 -43.14 19.76
CA LEU A 59 9.54 -44.51 19.53
C LEU A 59 8.60 -45.04 20.63
N VAL A 60 8.79 -44.63 21.88
CA VAL A 60 7.90 -44.98 23.00
C VAL A 60 6.54 -44.27 22.87
N PHE A 61 6.52 -42.99 22.49
CA PHE A 61 5.26 -42.26 22.27
C PHE A 61 4.47 -42.77 21.05
N ALA A 62 5.15 -43.14 19.97
CA ALA A 62 4.51 -43.71 18.79
C ALA A 62 3.87 -45.10 19.07
N SER A 63 4.54 -45.93 19.88
CA SER A 63 4.02 -47.26 20.24
C SER A 63 2.82 -47.19 21.20
N ILE A 64 2.77 -46.22 22.11
CA ILE A 64 1.60 -45.98 22.97
C ILE A 64 0.40 -45.48 22.15
N SER A 65 0.61 -44.56 21.19
CA SER A 65 -0.47 -44.03 20.36
C SER A 65 -1.12 -45.09 19.45
N LEU A 66 -0.32 -46.03 18.94
CA LEU A 66 -0.80 -47.16 18.11
C LEU A 66 -1.60 -48.21 18.90
N LEU A 67 -1.39 -48.30 20.22
CA LEU A 67 -2.13 -49.20 21.11
C LEU A 67 -3.44 -48.59 21.61
N SER A 68 -3.51 -47.26 21.73
CA SER A 68 -4.73 -46.54 22.16
C SER A 68 -5.77 -46.36 21.05
N SER A 69 -5.40 -46.42 19.77
CA SER A 69 -6.31 -46.16 18.65
C SER A 69 -7.21 -47.33 18.23
N ARG A 70 -7.19 -48.47 18.95
CA ARG A 70 -7.99 -49.67 18.60
C ARG A 70 -9.31 -49.83 19.36
N SER A 71 -9.72 -48.88 20.19
CA SER A 71 -10.96 -49.00 20.96
C SER A 71 -11.78 -47.72 20.94
N LEU A 72 -12.47 -47.44 19.82
CA LEU A 72 -13.76 -46.74 19.79
C LEU A 72 -14.30 -46.73 18.35
N ALA A 73 -15.03 -47.79 18.02
CA ALA A 73 -16.04 -47.76 16.98
C ALA A 73 -17.41 -47.61 17.66
N THR A 74 -18.38 -47.01 16.95
CA THR A 74 -19.79 -46.72 17.34
C THR A 74 -19.96 -45.54 18.32
N GLU A 75 -20.82 -44.53 18.13
CA GLU A 75 -22.10 -44.39 17.42
C GLU A 75 -22.23 -43.00 16.75
N SER A 76 -22.91 -42.95 15.60
CA SER A 76 -23.37 -41.71 14.96
C SER A 76 -24.75 -41.34 15.49
N VAL A 77 -24.88 -40.17 16.12
CA VAL A 77 -26.17 -39.52 16.38
C VAL A 77 -26.26 -38.28 15.50
N ALA A 78 -27.33 -38.22 14.72
CA ALA A 78 -27.65 -37.14 13.81
C ALA A 78 -28.07 -35.88 14.59
N THR A 79 -27.45 -34.74 14.27
CA THR A 79 -27.93 -33.42 14.69
C THR A 79 -28.04 -32.53 13.46
N SER A 80 -29.27 -32.12 13.19
CA SER A 80 -29.68 -31.17 12.15
C SER A 80 -28.99 -29.82 12.34
N ALA A 81 -28.14 -29.42 11.38
CA ALA A 81 -27.59 -28.07 11.25
C ALA A 81 -28.23 -27.37 10.05
N ALA A 82 -28.60 -26.10 10.26
CA ALA A 82 -29.18 -25.20 9.27
C ALA A 82 -28.23 -24.96 8.07
N PRO A 83 -28.73 -24.52 6.90
CA PRO A 83 -27.92 -24.40 5.70
C PRO A 83 -26.93 -23.23 5.84
N GLN A 84 -25.64 -23.54 5.82
CA GLN A 84 -24.60 -22.57 5.48
C GLN A 84 -24.74 -22.27 3.98
N SER A 85 -25.28 -21.10 3.64
CA SER A 85 -25.23 -20.60 2.27
C SER A 85 -23.77 -20.28 1.94
N GLN A 86 -23.11 -21.16 1.20
CA GLN A 86 -21.83 -20.84 0.60
C GLN A 86 -22.08 -19.80 -0.49
N LEU A 87 -21.64 -18.55 -0.24
CA LEU A 87 -21.59 -17.51 -1.26
C LEU A 87 -20.79 -18.07 -2.44
N THR A 88 -21.51 -18.49 -3.48
CA THR A 88 -20.91 -19.00 -4.71
C THR A 88 -20.76 -17.78 -5.58
N VAL A 89 -19.57 -17.16 -5.56
CA VAL A 89 -19.25 -16.12 -6.53
C VAL A 89 -19.51 -16.74 -7.91
N PRO A 90 -20.39 -16.17 -8.74
CA PRO A 90 -20.58 -16.67 -10.09
C PRO A 90 -19.20 -16.71 -10.74
N HIS A 91 -18.74 -17.89 -11.14
CA HIS A 91 -17.73 -17.94 -12.18
C HIS A 91 -18.37 -17.25 -13.38
N SER A 92 -17.98 -16.00 -13.62
CA SER A 92 -18.21 -15.35 -14.89
C SER A 92 -17.53 -16.25 -15.93
N ASP A 93 -18.34 -17.09 -16.58
CA ASP A 93 -18.03 -17.65 -17.88
C ASP A 93 -17.97 -16.47 -18.86
N VAL A 94 -16.92 -15.67 -18.74
CA VAL A 94 -16.50 -14.75 -19.79
C VAL A 94 -16.23 -15.66 -20.96
N ALA A 95 -17.11 -15.58 -21.96
CA ALA A 95 -16.91 -16.24 -23.23
C ALA A 95 -15.55 -15.79 -23.78
N VAL A 96 -14.54 -16.63 -23.59
CA VAL A 96 -13.26 -16.51 -24.27
C VAL A 96 -13.58 -16.72 -25.73
N ASN A 97 -13.77 -15.61 -26.45
CA ASN A 97 -13.82 -15.61 -27.89
C ASN A 97 -12.45 -16.12 -28.38
N ASP A 98 -12.42 -17.41 -28.67
CA ASP A 98 -11.30 -18.21 -29.17
C ASP A 98 -10.98 -17.87 -30.64
N ASN A 99 -10.94 -16.58 -30.96
CA ASN A 99 -10.23 -16.11 -32.14
C ASN A 99 -8.79 -15.93 -31.71
N ALA A 100 -7.86 -16.68 -32.32
CA ALA A 100 -6.42 -16.56 -32.13
C ALA A 100 -5.93 -15.13 -32.43
N THR A 101 -6.15 -14.22 -31.49
CA THR A 101 -5.60 -12.88 -31.45
C THR A 101 -4.15 -13.01 -31.05
N THR A 102 -3.26 -12.58 -31.93
CA THR A 102 -1.87 -12.26 -31.55
C THR A 102 -1.87 -11.56 -30.19
N PRO A 103 -1.04 -12.01 -29.24
CA PRO A 103 -1.00 -11.40 -27.92
C PRO A 103 -0.76 -9.90 -28.08
N TYR A 104 -1.65 -9.11 -27.48
CA TYR A 104 -1.55 -7.66 -27.49
C TYR A 104 -0.41 -7.28 -26.54
N TYR A 105 0.64 -6.66 -27.08
CA TYR A 105 1.71 -6.05 -26.31
C TYR A 105 1.58 -4.53 -26.44
N SER A 106 1.95 -3.82 -25.38
CA SER A 106 2.01 -2.37 -25.41
C SER A 106 2.90 -1.88 -26.58
N PRO A 107 2.52 -0.84 -27.33
CA PRO A 107 3.34 -0.31 -28.42
C PRO A 107 4.67 0.29 -27.95
N TYR A 108 4.84 0.43 -26.63
CA TYR A 108 6.03 0.95 -25.96
C TYR A 108 7.05 -0.13 -25.60
N ILE A 109 6.86 -1.39 -26.02
CA ILE A 109 7.85 -2.47 -25.89
C ILE A 109 7.99 -3.23 -27.22
N LEU A 110 9.04 -4.04 -27.37
CA LEU A 110 9.35 -4.76 -28.62
C LEU A 110 8.52 -6.04 -28.80
N GLY A 111 8.06 -6.64 -27.70
CA GLY A 111 7.24 -7.85 -27.72
C GLY A 111 7.02 -8.43 -26.33
N PRO A 112 7.00 -9.76 -26.16
CA PRO A 112 6.84 -10.39 -24.85
C PRO A 112 8.01 -10.07 -23.91
N PRO A 113 7.81 -10.22 -22.59
CA PRO A 113 8.87 -10.04 -21.59
C PRO A 113 10.09 -10.91 -21.90
N THR A 114 11.29 -10.34 -21.73
CA THR A 114 12.57 -10.99 -22.02
C THR A 114 13.37 -11.30 -20.76
N GLU A 115 14.44 -12.08 -20.86
CA GLU A 115 15.30 -12.39 -19.71
C GLU A 115 15.98 -11.15 -19.12
N SER A 116 16.46 -10.23 -19.97
CA SER A 116 16.97 -8.92 -19.58
C SER A 116 15.96 -7.84 -19.92
N PHE A 117 15.76 -6.85 -19.05
CA PHE A 117 14.77 -5.79 -19.31
C PHE A 117 15.11 -4.97 -20.55
N ARG A 118 16.40 -4.76 -20.83
CA ARG A 118 16.85 -3.90 -21.93
C ARG A 118 16.46 -4.45 -23.30
N ASP A 119 16.37 -5.77 -23.43
CA ASP A 119 16.08 -6.44 -24.69
C ASP A 119 14.64 -6.23 -25.18
N ASN A 120 13.72 -5.84 -24.29
CA ASN A 120 12.32 -5.58 -24.64
C ASN A 120 11.96 -4.08 -24.73
N LEU A 121 12.86 -3.19 -24.29
CA LEU A 121 12.65 -1.75 -24.38
C LEU A 121 12.95 -1.24 -25.79
N ARG A 122 12.23 -0.21 -26.21
CA ARG A 122 12.45 0.44 -27.49
C ARG A 122 13.47 1.55 -27.36
N ASP A 123 14.43 1.60 -28.28
CA ASP A 123 15.47 2.64 -28.31
C ASP A 123 14.94 4.06 -28.57
N ASP A 124 13.73 4.19 -29.15
CA ASP A 124 13.09 5.47 -29.46
C ASP A 124 12.11 5.97 -28.38
N VAL A 125 12.01 5.25 -27.27
CA VAL A 125 11.18 5.60 -26.11
C VAL A 125 12.08 5.88 -24.92
N GLN A 126 11.58 6.64 -23.96
CA GLN A 126 12.27 6.91 -22.70
C GLN A 126 11.36 6.43 -21.56
N TYR A 127 11.95 5.82 -20.55
CA TYR A 127 11.22 5.17 -19.46
C TYR A 127 11.62 5.76 -18.11
N ILE A 128 10.76 5.53 -17.11
CA ILE A 128 10.98 5.94 -15.73
C ILE A 128 10.47 4.86 -14.77
N THR A 129 11.20 4.60 -13.67
CA THR A 129 10.81 3.62 -12.64
C THR A 129 11.14 4.13 -11.24
N SER A 130 10.48 3.56 -10.24
CA SER A 130 10.83 3.75 -8.82
C SER A 130 10.31 2.61 -7.96
N TRP A 131 10.72 2.58 -6.69
CA TRP A 131 10.46 1.47 -5.78
C TRP A 131 9.59 1.89 -4.61
N ILE A 132 8.78 0.93 -4.16
CA ILE A 132 7.89 1.06 -3.01
C ILE A 132 8.56 0.52 -1.75
N SER A 133 8.23 1.09 -0.58
CA SER A 133 8.93 0.77 0.68
C SER A 133 8.19 1.28 1.94
N ALA A 134 6.86 1.23 1.94
CA ALA A 134 6.05 1.71 3.07
C ALA A 134 4.75 0.92 3.22
N GLY A 135 3.76 1.48 3.92
CA GLY A 135 2.42 0.88 3.97
C GLY A 135 1.77 0.92 2.58
N TRP A 136 0.84 0.01 2.33
CA TRP A 136 0.29 -0.17 0.98
C TRP A 136 -0.25 1.12 0.33
N THR A 137 -0.95 1.99 1.07
CA THR A 137 -1.42 3.25 0.50
C THR A 137 -0.29 4.25 0.22
N ASN A 138 0.78 4.24 1.01
CA ASN A 138 1.98 5.03 0.70
C ASN A 138 2.65 4.51 -0.58
N ASP A 139 2.63 3.20 -0.79
CA ASP A 139 3.14 2.56 -2.00
C ASP A 139 2.27 2.92 -3.22
N VAL A 140 0.94 2.95 -3.07
CA VAL A 140 0.02 3.47 -4.10
C VAL A 140 0.33 4.94 -4.43
N MET A 141 0.54 5.81 -3.43
CA MET A 141 0.91 7.21 -3.64
C MET A 141 2.29 7.35 -4.31
N THR A 142 3.24 6.46 -3.99
CA THR A 142 4.55 6.40 -4.66
C THR A 142 4.38 6.15 -6.15
N TYR A 143 3.51 5.22 -6.54
CA TYR A 143 3.23 4.97 -7.95
C TYR A 143 2.45 6.12 -8.62
N MET A 144 1.51 6.77 -7.92
CA MET A 144 0.88 8.00 -8.45
C MET A 144 1.92 9.08 -8.76
N ASN A 145 2.88 9.29 -7.86
CA ASN A 145 3.98 10.24 -8.03
C ASN A 145 4.91 9.83 -9.18
N LEU A 146 5.24 8.54 -9.30
CA LEU A 146 6.04 7.99 -10.41
C LEU A 146 5.36 8.25 -11.76
N ILE A 147 4.07 7.97 -11.87
CA ILE A 147 3.32 8.13 -13.12
C ILE A 147 3.27 9.62 -13.50
N TYR A 148 3.00 10.50 -12.54
CA TYR A 148 3.00 11.94 -12.80
C TYR A 148 4.40 12.46 -13.20
N LEU A 149 5.48 11.93 -12.61
CA LEU A 149 6.84 12.22 -13.06
C LEU A 149 7.06 11.77 -14.51
N GLY A 150 6.53 10.61 -14.92
CA GLY A 150 6.57 10.17 -16.31
C GLY A 150 5.91 11.16 -17.25
N VAL A 151 4.72 11.67 -16.89
CA VAL A 151 4.03 12.72 -17.67
C VAL A 151 4.92 13.95 -17.87
N ILE A 152 5.43 14.55 -16.78
CA ILE A 152 6.18 15.81 -16.88
C ILE A 152 7.60 15.64 -17.44
N THR A 153 8.10 14.41 -17.53
CA THR A 153 9.39 14.08 -18.15
C THR A 153 9.24 13.49 -19.56
N SER A 154 8.01 13.31 -20.05
CA SER A 154 7.71 12.63 -21.32
C SER A 154 8.29 11.21 -21.40
N ARG A 155 8.17 10.46 -20.31
CA ARG A 155 8.66 9.08 -20.14
C ARG A 155 7.52 8.13 -19.81
N VAL A 156 7.61 6.90 -20.30
CA VAL A 156 6.66 5.83 -19.96
C VAL A 156 7.03 5.24 -18.59
N PRO A 157 6.15 5.32 -17.58
CA PRO A 157 6.37 4.69 -16.28
C PRO A 157 6.36 3.17 -16.38
N ILE A 158 7.35 2.52 -15.76
CA ILE A 158 7.39 1.07 -15.52
C ILE A 158 7.10 0.83 -14.04
N ILE A 159 5.94 0.27 -13.75
CA ILE A 159 5.39 0.10 -12.40
C ILE A 159 5.75 -1.30 -11.87
N GLY A 160 6.19 -1.36 -10.61
CA GLY A 160 6.47 -2.62 -9.93
C GLY A 160 5.22 -3.28 -9.33
N MET A 161 5.35 -4.54 -8.96
CA MET A 161 4.37 -5.21 -8.10
C MET A 161 4.26 -4.55 -6.71
N PHE A 162 3.14 -4.74 -6.02
CA PHE A 162 3.06 -4.56 -4.58
C PHE A 162 3.80 -5.68 -3.87
N THR A 163 4.61 -5.32 -2.86
CA THR A 163 5.40 -6.26 -2.06
C THR A 163 4.96 -6.22 -0.59
N PRO A 164 5.01 -7.35 0.13
CA PRO A 164 4.43 -7.51 1.47
C PRO A 164 5.28 -6.87 2.58
N SER A 165 5.43 -5.55 2.57
CA SER A 165 6.16 -4.80 3.61
C SER A 165 5.42 -4.79 4.96
N HIS A 166 4.08 -4.66 4.91
CA HIS A 166 3.19 -4.56 6.08
C HIS A 166 2.08 -5.62 6.09
N VAL A 167 2.02 -6.47 5.06
CA VAL A 167 1.09 -7.61 4.97
C VAL A 167 1.89 -8.91 5.06
N ILE A 168 2.28 -9.28 6.28
CA ILE A 168 3.34 -10.27 6.53
C ILE A 168 3.03 -11.64 5.89
N GLY A 169 3.95 -12.09 5.05
CA GLY A 169 3.89 -13.41 4.41
C GLY A 169 2.80 -13.54 3.36
N ALA A 170 2.37 -12.43 2.76
CA ALA A 170 1.60 -12.43 1.51
C ALA A 170 2.54 -12.56 0.30
N ASP A 171 1.99 -13.00 -0.83
CA ASP A 171 2.71 -13.01 -2.11
C ASP A 171 2.77 -11.60 -2.72
N ASN A 172 3.57 -11.41 -3.75
CA ASN A 172 3.56 -10.16 -4.51
C ASN A 172 2.29 -10.07 -5.36
N VAL A 173 1.74 -8.87 -5.51
CA VAL A 173 0.56 -8.62 -6.34
C VAL A 173 0.89 -7.63 -7.45
N PRO A 174 0.73 -8.00 -8.73
CA PRO A 174 0.88 -7.06 -9.84
C PRO A 174 -0.02 -5.83 -9.70
N PHE A 175 0.41 -4.70 -10.25
CA PHE A 175 -0.35 -3.46 -10.16
C PHE A 175 -1.69 -3.57 -10.88
N GLY A 176 -1.70 -4.16 -12.09
CA GLY A 176 -2.90 -4.34 -12.90
C GLY A 176 -3.88 -5.39 -12.38
N ASP A 177 -3.51 -6.16 -11.35
CA ASP A 177 -4.43 -7.08 -10.68
C ASP A 177 -5.28 -6.35 -9.62
N VAL A 178 -4.90 -5.13 -9.26
CA VAL A 178 -5.59 -4.27 -8.28
C VAL A 178 -6.30 -3.10 -8.97
N PHE A 179 -5.64 -2.48 -9.95
CA PHE A 179 -6.16 -1.34 -10.69
C PHE A 179 -6.42 -1.70 -12.15
N ASP A 180 -7.53 -1.19 -12.70
CA ASP A 180 -7.90 -1.38 -14.10
C ASP A 180 -6.98 -0.54 -15.00
N VAL A 181 -5.86 -1.12 -15.42
CA VAL A 181 -4.86 -0.48 -16.28
C VAL A 181 -5.44 -0.07 -17.65
N PRO A 182 -6.19 -0.93 -18.36
CA PRO A 182 -6.84 -0.52 -19.61
C PRO A 182 -7.72 0.71 -19.45
N ARG A 183 -8.58 0.73 -18.42
CA ARG A 183 -9.44 1.89 -18.14
C ARG A 183 -8.65 3.12 -17.76
N PHE A 184 -7.60 2.96 -16.95
CA PHE A 184 -6.70 4.06 -16.59
C PHE A 184 -6.08 4.71 -17.83
N ILE A 185 -5.55 3.91 -18.77
CA ILE A 185 -4.94 4.43 -20.01
C ILE A 185 -5.98 5.16 -20.85
N GLU A 186 -7.18 4.58 -21.01
CA GLU A 186 -8.27 5.18 -21.78
C GLU A 186 -8.73 6.53 -21.21
N GLU A 187 -8.96 6.60 -19.89
CA GLU A 187 -9.51 7.79 -19.24
C GLU A 187 -8.47 8.89 -18.99
N SER A 188 -7.24 8.52 -18.67
CA SER A 188 -6.16 9.49 -18.38
C SER A 188 -5.36 9.91 -19.61
N GLY A 189 -5.33 9.07 -20.65
CA GLY A 189 -4.41 9.21 -21.78
C GLY A 189 -2.93 9.02 -21.41
N ILE A 190 -2.64 8.46 -20.24
CA ILE A 190 -1.28 8.20 -19.75
C ILE A 190 -0.95 6.72 -19.96
N GLU A 191 0.12 6.47 -20.69
CA GLU A 191 0.63 5.14 -20.95
C GLU A 191 1.51 4.68 -19.80
N ILE A 192 1.29 3.45 -19.33
CA ILE A 192 2.05 2.80 -18.27
C ILE A 192 2.38 1.36 -18.67
N LEU A 193 3.49 0.86 -18.16
CA LEU A 193 3.91 -0.53 -18.26
C LEU A 193 4.04 -1.11 -16.86
N GLU A 194 3.91 -2.42 -16.72
CA GLU A 194 4.37 -3.12 -15.52
C GLU A 194 5.70 -3.81 -15.78
N TRP A 195 6.50 -4.02 -14.73
CA TRP A 195 7.76 -4.78 -14.86
C TRP A 195 7.55 -6.19 -15.43
N ARG A 196 6.38 -6.80 -15.19
CA ARG A 196 6.00 -8.10 -15.77
C ARG A 196 5.81 -8.07 -17.29
N ASP A 197 5.61 -6.89 -17.89
CA ASP A 197 5.50 -6.72 -19.34
C ASP A 197 6.89 -6.55 -19.99
N VAL A 198 7.86 -6.05 -19.22
CA VAL A 198 9.20 -5.72 -19.70
C VAL A 198 10.16 -6.90 -19.55
N LYS A 199 10.19 -7.52 -18.36
CA LYS A 199 11.14 -8.57 -18.00
C LYS A 199 10.41 -9.80 -17.48
N ASP A 200 10.83 -10.98 -17.94
CA ASP A 200 10.26 -12.25 -17.50
C ASP A 200 10.40 -12.38 -15.97
N PRO A 201 9.28 -12.50 -15.23
CA PRO A 201 9.31 -12.67 -13.78
C PRO A 201 10.04 -13.93 -13.30
N GLN A 202 10.25 -14.92 -14.19
CA GLN A 202 11.01 -16.14 -13.90
C GLN A 202 12.49 -16.04 -14.30
N SER A 203 12.92 -14.93 -14.91
CA SER A 203 14.32 -14.73 -15.29
C SER A 203 15.24 -14.78 -14.07
N ASP A 204 16.35 -15.49 -14.21
CA ASP A 204 17.46 -15.47 -13.25
C ASP A 204 18.54 -14.44 -13.63
N VAL A 205 18.40 -13.76 -14.77
CA VAL A 205 19.36 -12.75 -15.23
C VAL A 205 19.26 -11.52 -14.32
N LEU A 206 20.38 -11.18 -13.70
CA LEU A 206 20.53 -9.99 -12.89
C LEU A 206 21.04 -8.85 -13.77
N ASP A 207 20.22 -7.83 -13.98
CA ASP A 207 20.59 -6.67 -14.81
C ASP A 207 21.12 -5.52 -13.95
N ASP A 208 22.15 -4.84 -14.42
CA ASP A 208 22.69 -3.66 -13.77
C ASP A 208 21.97 -2.38 -14.23
N ILE A 209 21.65 -1.50 -13.27
CA ILE A 209 21.05 -0.19 -13.54
C ILE A 209 21.54 0.85 -12.52
N GLY A 210 21.77 2.08 -12.98
CA GLY A 210 22.04 3.22 -12.10
C GLY A 210 20.75 3.96 -11.74
N CYS A 211 20.62 4.35 -10.47
CA CYS A 211 19.44 5.05 -9.95
C CYS A 211 19.83 6.27 -9.10
N TRP A 212 18.90 7.22 -9.00
CA TRP A 212 18.99 8.34 -8.06
C TRP A 212 18.55 7.92 -6.66
N ASN A 213 19.37 8.25 -5.66
CA ASN A 213 19.05 8.16 -4.24
C ASN A 213 18.51 9.52 -3.77
N ILE A 214 17.20 9.61 -3.66
CA ILE A 214 16.46 10.79 -3.19
C ILE A 214 16.32 10.76 -1.67
N TRP A 215 16.15 9.56 -1.10
CA TRP A 215 15.87 9.39 0.31
C TRP A 215 16.97 9.93 1.22
N GLU A 216 18.24 9.70 0.88
CA GLU A 216 19.37 10.23 1.65
C GLU A 216 19.39 11.77 1.67
N VAL A 217 18.89 12.41 0.62
CA VAL A 217 18.84 13.88 0.51
C VAL A 217 17.67 14.42 1.32
N THR A 218 16.50 13.80 1.20
CA THR A 218 15.29 14.31 1.85
C THR A 218 15.22 13.95 3.34
N ASN A 219 15.79 12.81 3.74
CA ASN A 219 15.84 12.33 5.12
C ASN A 219 17.25 12.45 5.72
N ILE A 220 17.47 13.51 6.51
CA ILE A 220 18.77 13.80 7.12
C ILE A 220 19.30 12.71 8.07
N GLN A 221 18.45 11.82 8.57
CA GLN A 221 18.79 10.76 9.52
C GLN A 221 19.27 9.48 8.85
N GLU A 222 18.98 9.31 7.56
CA GLU A 222 19.35 8.12 6.79
C GLU A 222 20.39 8.52 5.73
N LYS A 223 21.45 7.71 5.62
CA LYS A 223 22.61 7.97 4.75
C LYS A 223 22.75 6.95 3.63
N GLU A 224 21.65 6.29 3.33
CA GLU A 224 21.57 5.20 2.36
C GLU A 224 20.27 5.34 1.56
N PRO A 225 20.23 4.81 0.32
CA PRO A 225 19.00 4.73 -0.45
C PRO A 225 17.91 3.99 0.30
N ARG A 226 16.65 4.33 0.04
CA ARG A 226 15.54 3.59 0.62
C ARG A 226 15.47 2.18 0.03
N GLY A 227 15.61 1.16 0.87
CA GLY A 227 15.55 -0.24 0.44
C GLY A 227 14.14 -0.67 -0.01
N SER A 228 14.05 -1.50 -1.04
CA SER A 228 12.80 -2.09 -1.54
C SER A 228 13.01 -3.55 -1.93
N TRP A 229 11.95 -4.36 -1.85
CA TRP A 229 11.95 -5.73 -2.34
C TRP A 229 11.70 -5.84 -3.85
N VAL A 230 11.15 -4.79 -4.48
CA VAL A 230 10.84 -4.82 -5.92
C VAL A 230 12.09 -5.12 -6.76
N PRO A 231 13.23 -4.40 -6.62
CA PRO A 231 14.44 -4.71 -7.39
C PRO A 231 14.92 -6.15 -7.27
N ILE A 232 14.73 -6.78 -6.10
CA ILE A 232 15.13 -8.17 -5.87
C ILE A 232 14.24 -9.11 -6.69
N HIS A 233 12.93 -8.86 -6.70
CA HIS A 233 11.97 -9.68 -7.46
C HIS A 233 12.13 -9.54 -8.97
N VAL A 234 12.48 -8.35 -9.46
CA VAL A 234 12.72 -8.11 -10.89
C VAL A 234 14.18 -8.32 -11.30
N ARG A 235 15.02 -8.87 -10.40
CA ARG A 235 16.45 -9.15 -10.61
C ARG A 235 17.21 -7.94 -11.17
N LEU A 236 17.23 -6.84 -10.42
CA LEU A 236 18.03 -5.66 -10.70
C LEU A 236 19.13 -5.50 -9.63
N ASP A 237 20.36 -5.27 -10.09
CA ASP A 237 21.48 -4.87 -9.25
C ASP A 237 21.73 -3.37 -9.44
N ILE A 238 21.53 -2.60 -8.38
CA ILE A 238 21.39 -1.14 -8.49
C ILE A 238 22.64 -0.43 -7.95
N SER A 239 23.25 0.42 -8.77
CA SER A 239 24.19 1.45 -8.33
C SER A 239 23.41 2.74 -8.01
N TYR A 240 23.57 3.28 -6.81
CA TYR A 240 22.86 4.51 -6.42
C TYR A 240 23.78 5.72 -6.43
N THR A 241 23.37 6.79 -7.11
CA THR A 241 24.00 8.10 -7.03
C THR A 241 23.14 9.01 -6.16
N ARG A 242 23.75 9.60 -5.14
CA ARG A 242 23.09 10.59 -4.28
C ARG A 242 22.63 11.80 -5.11
N ALA A 243 21.35 12.15 -5.01
CA ALA A 243 20.84 13.34 -5.68
C ALA A 243 21.42 14.64 -5.09
N PRO A 244 21.45 15.74 -5.86
CA PRO A 244 21.86 17.05 -5.35
C PRO A 244 20.89 17.61 -4.29
N GLU A 245 21.39 18.42 -3.35
CA GLU A 245 20.58 19.01 -2.26
C GLU A 245 19.36 19.83 -2.75
N TRP A 246 19.46 20.42 -3.94
CA TRP A 246 18.40 21.25 -4.49
C TRP A 246 17.14 20.47 -4.86
N VAL A 247 17.14 19.12 -4.83
CA VAL A 247 15.91 18.33 -5.03
C VAL A 247 14.96 18.43 -3.85
N LYS A 248 15.47 18.70 -2.64
CA LYS A 248 14.66 18.85 -1.45
C LYS A 248 13.82 20.13 -1.56
N LEU A 249 12.52 20.02 -1.32
CA LEU A 249 11.58 21.14 -1.46
C LEU A 249 11.99 22.34 -0.61
N ILE A 250 12.33 22.08 0.66
CA ILE A 250 12.80 23.07 1.62
C ILE A 250 14.21 22.67 2.06
N PRO A 251 15.26 23.25 1.45
CA PRO A 251 16.64 22.94 1.80
C PRO A 251 16.90 23.11 3.30
N ASN A 252 17.63 22.16 3.90
CA ASN A 252 18.00 22.14 5.33
C ASN A 252 16.84 22.07 6.35
N TYR A 253 15.58 22.00 5.92
CA TYR A 253 14.47 21.86 6.87
C TYR A 253 14.30 20.41 7.28
N ILE A 254 14.61 20.12 8.54
CA ILE A 254 14.68 18.75 9.07
C ILE A 254 13.30 18.09 9.22
N HIS A 255 12.24 18.89 9.32
CA HIS A 255 10.88 18.40 9.53
C HIS A 255 10.15 18.09 8.22
N SER A 256 10.69 18.50 7.07
CA SER A 256 10.17 18.09 5.75
C SER A 256 11.08 17.01 5.15
N ARG A 257 10.44 15.94 4.67
CA ARG A 257 11.07 14.85 3.91
C ARG A 257 10.77 14.95 2.42
N SER A 258 10.31 16.11 1.97
CA SER A 258 9.73 16.22 0.65
C SER A 258 10.73 16.63 -0.41
N ALA A 259 10.63 15.98 -1.58
CA ALA A 259 11.30 16.39 -2.81
C ALA A 259 10.32 17.08 -3.74
N SER A 260 10.83 17.99 -4.58
CA SER A 260 9.99 18.70 -5.55
C SER A 260 9.87 17.92 -6.87
N PHE A 261 8.66 17.76 -7.40
CA PHE A 261 8.42 17.16 -8.73
C PHE A 261 9.30 17.77 -9.82
N TRP A 262 9.31 19.10 -9.92
CA TRP A 262 10.06 19.79 -10.97
C TRP A 262 11.57 19.70 -10.79
N GLN A 263 12.04 19.58 -9.55
CA GLN A 263 13.46 19.35 -9.31
C GLN A 263 13.84 17.91 -9.67
N LEU A 264 13.03 16.92 -9.28
CA LEU A 264 13.28 15.54 -9.70
C LEU A 264 13.22 15.37 -11.21
N ALA A 265 12.28 16.03 -11.89
CA ALA A 265 12.18 16.01 -13.35
C ALA A 265 13.46 16.50 -14.03
N ARG A 266 14.16 17.50 -13.47
CA ARG A 266 15.45 17.96 -14.01
C ARG A 266 16.52 16.87 -14.03
N LEU A 267 16.48 15.94 -13.09
CA LEU A 267 17.40 14.78 -13.05
C LEU A 267 17.17 13.78 -14.21
N ALA A 268 16.05 13.90 -14.93
CA ALA A 268 15.73 13.05 -16.07
C ALA A 268 16.29 13.60 -17.41
N PHE A 269 16.95 14.78 -17.40
CA PHE A 269 17.47 15.46 -18.58
C PHE A 269 19.00 15.63 -18.49
N PRO A 270 19.78 15.01 -19.41
CA PRO A 270 21.24 14.95 -19.26
C PRO A 270 21.95 16.28 -19.50
N GLU A 271 21.35 17.25 -20.19
CA GLU A 271 21.97 18.56 -20.46
C GLU A 271 22.29 19.32 -19.17
N GLU A 272 21.37 19.30 -18.20
CA GLU A 272 21.54 19.97 -16.90
C GLU A 272 22.62 19.29 -16.06
N LEU A 273 22.77 17.97 -16.19
CA LEU A 273 23.66 17.15 -15.35
C LEU A 273 25.11 17.13 -15.82
N ARG A 274 25.38 17.49 -17.08
CA ARG A 274 26.73 17.41 -17.69
C ARG A 274 27.76 18.38 -17.09
N ASN A 275 27.31 19.44 -16.43
CA ASN A 275 28.18 20.44 -15.80
C ASN A 275 28.23 20.32 -14.27
N ASP A 276 27.48 19.41 -13.69
CA ASP A 276 27.43 19.21 -12.25
C ASP A 276 28.53 18.23 -11.83
N ASP A 277 29.32 18.60 -10.82
CA ASP A 277 30.22 17.68 -10.11
C ASP A 277 29.36 16.72 -9.27
N LEU A 278 28.73 15.75 -9.94
CA LEU A 278 27.89 14.76 -9.29
C LEU A 278 28.72 13.83 -8.41
N PRO A 279 28.20 13.41 -7.24
CA PRO A 279 28.84 12.39 -6.44
C PRO A 279 29.04 11.09 -7.22
N GLU A 280 30.10 10.37 -6.89
CA GLU A 280 30.33 9.03 -7.44
C GLU A 280 29.20 8.07 -7.02
N ALA A 281 28.77 7.21 -7.94
CA ALA A 281 27.78 6.18 -7.64
C ALA A 281 28.33 5.17 -6.63
N LEU A 282 27.46 4.72 -5.72
CA LEU A 282 27.77 3.59 -4.86
C LEU A 282 27.88 2.31 -5.71
N PRO A 283 28.83 1.40 -5.39
CA PRO A 283 28.92 0.12 -6.08
C PRO A 283 27.65 -0.70 -5.81
N SER A 284 27.17 -1.37 -6.85
CA SER A 284 26.00 -2.23 -6.79
C SER A 284 26.25 -3.43 -5.85
N PRO A 285 25.26 -3.93 -5.11
CA PRO A 285 25.47 -4.98 -4.11
C PRO A 285 26.09 -6.28 -4.65
N GLN A 286 25.73 -6.75 -5.86
CA GLN A 286 26.13 -8.08 -6.34
C GLN A 286 27.32 -8.04 -7.29
N HIS A 287 27.22 -7.29 -8.39
CA HIS A 287 28.26 -7.16 -9.40
C HIS A 287 29.33 -6.14 -9.04
N GLN A 288 29.09 -5.30 -8.02
CA GLN A 288 30.02 -4.26 -7.56
C GLN A 288 30.36 -3.24 -8.66
N VAL A 289 29.42 -2.99 -9.57
CA VAL A 289 29.57 -1.98 -10.63
C VAL A 289 29.14 -0.61 -10.12
N GLN A 290 29.75 0.45 -10.63
CA GLN A 290 29.37 1.83 -10.34
C GLN A 290 28.82 2.45 -11.62
N LEU A 291 27.51 2.39 -11.77
CA LEU A 291 26.82 2.99 -12.91
C LEU A 291 26.26 4.37 -12.54
N PRO A 292 26.42 5.38 -13.40
CA PRO A 292 25.66 6.61 -13.26
C PRO A 292 24.16 6.31 -13.46
N PRO A 293 23.26 7.19 -12.97
CA PRO A 293 21.83 7.06 -13.21
C PRO A 293 21.52 6.88 -14.69
N ASP A 294 20.69 5.88 -15.01
CA ASP A 294 20.43 5.49 -16.39
C ASP A 294 19.61 6.56 -17.14
N GLU A 295 20.08 6.96 -18.32
CA GLU A 295 19.41 7.98 -19.14
C GLU A 295 18.17 7.44 -19.87
N HIS A 296 18.17 6.17 -20.26
CA HIS A 296 17.08 5.52 -21.01
C HIS A 296 15.94 5.13 -20.07
N VAL A 297 16.27 4.59 -18.89
CA VAL A 297 15.32 4.21 -17.83
C VAL A 297 15.67 4.98 -16.55
N VAL A 298 15.16 6.20 -16.43
CA VAL A 298 15.42 7.01 -15.24
C VAL A 298 14.84 6.33 -14.01
N CYS A 299 15.65 6.17 -12.99
CA CYS A 299 15.29 5.40 -11.80
C CYS A 299 15.48 6.23 -10.53
N TYR A 300 14.50 6.16 -9.62
CA TYR A 300 14.55 6.79 -8.30
C TYR A 300 14.31 5.75 -7.19
N ASP A 301 14.97 5.89 -6.04
CA ASP A 301 14.81 4.94 -4.94
C ASP A 301 13.42 4.96 -4.29
N TYR A 302 12.87 6.14 -3.96
CA TYR A 302 11.58 6.26 -3.26
C TYR A 302 10.90 7.61 -3.49
N LEU A 303 9.62 7.57 -3.88
CA LEU A 303 8.87 8.77 -4.32
C LEU A 303 7.64 9.13 -3.48
N TYR A 304 7.40 8.47 -2.34
CA TYR A 304 6.21 8.77 -1.51
C TYR A 304 6.09 10.24 -1.09
N TYR A 305 7.21 10.87 -0.70
CA TYR A 305 7.23 12.28 -0.24
C TYR A 305 7.47 13.28 -1.38
N VAL A 306 7.18 12.95 -2.63
CA VAL A 306 7.31 13.90 -3.73
C VAL A 306 6.07 14.78 -3.81
N VAL A 307 6.28 16.09 -3.92
CA VAL A 307 5.24 17.11 -3.93
C VAL A 307 5.57 18.22 -4.93
N ALA A 308 4.57 18.99 -5.35
CA ALA A 308 4.78 20.15 -6.20
C ALA A 308 5.12 21.40 -5.38
N GLN A 309 4.38 21.66 -4.29
CA GLN A 309 4.47 22.92 -3.57
C GLN A 309 4.61 22.80 -2.05
N ARG A 310 3.97 21.81 -1.40
CA ARG A 310 4.01 21.68 0.06
C ARG A 310 3.88 20.25 0.54
N ASP A 311 4.27 20.01 1.77
CA ASP A 311 4.01 18.76 2.48
C ASP A 311 2.48 18.48 2.56
N ASP A 312 2.13 17.20 2.73
CA ASP A 312 0.75 16.71 2.79
C ASP A 312 -0.10 17.08 1.57
N GLU A 313 0.54 17.20 0.40
CA GLU A 313 -0.09 17.73 -0.81
C GLU A 313 -1.38 16.99 -1.20
N PHE A 314 -1.43 15.67 -1.03
CA PHE A 314 -2.61 14.85 -1.30
C PHE A 314 -3.85 15.26 -0.50
N GLU A 315 -3.69 16.00 0.60
CA GLU A 315 -4.81 16.59 1.35
C GLU A 315 -5.45 17.79 0.63
N HIS A 316 -4.88 18.24 -0.49
CA HIS A 316 -5.38 19.38 -1.27
C HIS A 316 -5.77 19.05 -2.72
N ASP A 317 -6.80 19.75 -3.21
CA ASP A 317 -7.40 19.57 -4.53
C ASP A 317 -6.46 19.95 -5.69
N PHE A 318 -5.36 20.65 -5.39
CA PHE A 318 -4.32 21.00 -6.35
C PHE A 318 -3.24 19.93 -6.50
N ALA A 319 -3.26 18.84 -5.72
CA ALA A 319 -2.25 17.79 -5.77
C ALA A 319 -2.16 17.17 -7.18
N PRO A 320 -1.08 17.39 -7.93
CA PRO A 320 -1.03 17.00 -9.33
C PRO A 320 -1.01 15.48 -9.50
N ALA A 321 -0.29 14.75 -8.64
CA ALA A 321 -0.30 13.28 -8.68
C ALA A 321 -1.71 12.71 -8.46
N TRP A 322 -2.54 13.35 -7.63
CA TRP A 322 -3.93 12.95 -7.51
C TRP A 322 -4.75 13.34 -8.76
N ARG A 323 -4.71 14.62 -9.13
CA ARG A 323 -5.49 15.18 -10.24
C ARG A 323 -5.19 14.58 -11.61
N PHE A 324 -3.96 14.17 -11.88
CA PHE A 324 -3.60 13.67 -13.20
C PHE A 324 -3.47 12.15 -13.23
N VAL A 325 -3.42 11.50 -12.06
CA VAL A 325 -3.21 10.05 -11.98
C VAL A 325 -4.21 9.41 -11.04
N GLY A 326 -4.16 9.75 -9.75
CA GLY A 326 -4.90 9.03 -8.71
C GLY A 326 -6.41 8.95 -8.93
N GLN A 327 -7.04 10.00 -9.48
CA GLN A 327 -8.47 9.99 -9.78
C GLN A 327 -8.86 8.98 -10.88
N TYR A 328 -7.92 8.54 -11.73
CA TYR A 328 -8.16 7.56 -12.80
C TYR A 328 -7.79 6.13 -12.41
N MET A 329 -7.17 5.92 -11.23
CA MET A 329 -6.77 4.59 -10.75
C MET A 329 -7.94 3.83 -10.15
N HIS A 330 -8.90 3.45 -11.00
CA HIS A 330 -10.06 2.67 -10.64
C HIS A 330 -9.70 1.20 -10.35
N TRP A 331 -10.48 0.55 -9.47
CA TRP A 331 -10.33 -0.87 -9.18
C TRP A 331 -10.63 -1.72 -10.41
N THR A 332 -10.03 -2.91 -10.48
CA THR A 332 -10.45 -3.92 -11.45
C THR A 332 -11.93 -4.27 -11.28
N PRO A 333 -12.64 -4.63 -12.37
CA PRO A 333 -14.04 -5.07 -12.29
C PRO A 333 -14.25 -6.19 -11.26
N GLU A 334 -13.32 -7.15 -11.20
CA GLU A 334 -13.39 -8.29 -10.27
C GLU A 334 -13.30 -7.84 -8.81
N LEU A 335 -12.41 -6.90 -8.49
CA LEU A 335 -12.29 -6.36 -7.14
C LEU A 335 -13.51 -5.51 -6.78
N GLN A 336 -14.08 -4.77 -7.74
CA GLN A 336 -15.30 -3.99 -7.52
C GLN A 336 -16.53 -4.90 -7.30
N GLU A 337 -16.66 -5.99 -8.05
CA GLU A 337 -17.73 -6.98 -7.87
C GLU A 337 -17.62 -7.67 -6.50
N LEU A 338 -16.41 -8.07 -6.10
CA LEU A 338 -16.16 -8.64 -4.79
C LEU A 338 -16.46 -7.64 -3.67
N THR A 339 -16.09 -6.38 -3.86
CA THR A 339 -16.43 -5.28 -2.94
C THR A 339 -17.94 -5.16 -2.75
N ASN A 340 -18.70 -5.14 -3.85
CA ASN A 340 -20.17 -5.07 -3.81
C ASN A 340 -20.76 -6.28 -3.07
N ALA A 341 -20.17 -7.47 -3.23
CA ALA A 341 -20.60 -8.66 -2.49
C ALA A 341 -20.35 -8.53 -0.99
N TYR A 342 -19.23 -7.96 -0.56
CA TYR A 342 -18.93 -7.72 0.85
C TYR A 342 -19.85 -6.65 1.46
N VAL A 343 -20.19 -5.60 0.70
CA VAL A 343 -21.15 -4.58 1.14
C VAL A 343 -22.55 -5.18 1.28
N ARG A 344 -23.02 -5.99 0.32
CA ARG A 344 -24.28 -6.73 0.44
C ARG A 344 -24.31 -7.62 1.67
N LEU A 345 -23.24 -8.38 1.88
CA LEU A 345 -23.10 -9.27 3.04
C LEU A 345 -23.15 -8.48 4.36
N ALA A 346 -22.46 -7.34 4.44
CA ALA A 346 -22.46 -6.47 5.62
C ALA A 346 -23.87 -5.95 5.96
N PHE A 347 -24.67 -5.63 4.94
CA PHE A 347 -26.04 -5.16 5.10
C PHE A 347 -27.09 -6.27 5.17
N GLY A 348 -26.69 -7.54 5.05
CA GLY A 348 -27.63 -8.67 5.01
C GLY A 348 -28.56 -8.65 3.80
N LEU A 349 -28.07 -8.13 2.67
CA LEU A 349 -28.79 -8.11 1.40
C LEU A 349 -28.61 -9.43 0.63
N GLU A 350 -29.55 -9.73 -0.26
CA GLU A 350 -29.45 -10.87 -1.19
C GLU A 350 -28.30 -10.68 -2.18
N ASP A 351 -27.78 -11.78 -2.75
CA ASP A 351 -26.57 -11.79 -3.59
C ASP A 351 -26.69 -10.96 -4.88
N ASP A 352 -27.89 -10.73 -5.39
CA ASP A 352 -28.16 -9.94 -6.60
C ASP A 352 -28.82 -8.58 -6.30
N ALA A 353 -28.97 -8.23 -5.01
CA ALA A 353 -29.54 -6.96 -4.62
C ALA A 353 -28.64 -5.78 -5.04
N GLU A 354 -29.28 -4.66 -5.39
CA GLU A 354 -28.57 -3.40 -5.59
C GLU A 354 -27.96 -2.94 -4.27
N VAL A 355 -26.70 -2.50 -4.29
CA VAL A 355 -26.03 -1.90 -3.13
C VAL A 355 -26.61 -0.51 -2.91
N PRO A 356 -27.27 -0.22 -1.77
CA PRO A 356 -27.80 1.11 -1.49
C PRO A 356 -26.65 2.11 -1.26
N PRO A 357 -26.90 3.43 -1.42
CA PRO A 357 -25.97 4.45 -0.97
C PRO A 357 -25.62 4.24 0.52
N TYR A 358 -24.33 4.35 0.83
CA TYR A 358 -23.83 4.13 2.19
C TYR A 358 -22.69 5.10 2.53
N ILE A 359 -22.41 5.20 3.83
CA ILE A 359 -21.25 5.93 4.35
C ILE A 359 -20.23 4.90 4.84
N ALA A 360 -18.97 5.09 4.45
CA ALA A 360 -17.86 4.31 4.98
C ALA A 360 -17.07 5.10 6.02
N ILE A 361 -16.62 4.42 7.07
CA ILE A 361 -15.77 4.96 8.12
C ILE A 361 -14.47 4.17 8.13
N HIS A 362 -13.35 4.88 8.08
CA HIS A 362 -12.04 4.32 8.36
C HIS A 362 -11.53 4.89 9.68
N GLN A 363 -11.38 4.03 10.69
CA GLN A 363 -10.80 4.39 11.97
C GLN A 363 -9.46 3.67 12.19
N ARG A 364 -8.39 4.44 12.41
CA ARG A 364 -7.03 3.91 12.62
C ARG A 364 -6.59 4.06 14.07
N HIS A 365 -6.58 2.98 14.83
CA HIS A 365 -6.13 2.94 16.23
C HIS A 365 -4.83 2.14 16.43
N GLY A 366 -4.64 1.07 15.67
CA GLY A 366 -3.66 0.00 15.89
C GLY A 366 -2.25 0.51 16.20
N ASP A 367 -1.48 0.89 15.19
CA ASP A 367 -0.13 1.43 15.40
C ASP A 367 -0.11 2.92 15.76
N PHE A 368 -1.20 3.64 15.49
CA PHE A 368 -1.37 5.06 15.79
C PHE A 368 -1.34 5.35 17.29
N ARG A 369 -1.68 4.36 18.14
CA ARG A 369 -1.53 4.47 19.60
C ARG A 369 -0.11 4.81 20.04
N ASN A 370 0.89 4.46 19.22
CA ASN A 370 2.29 4.75 19.51
C ASN A 370 2.62 6.25 19.42
N TRP A 371 1.73 7.05 18.82
CA TRP A 371 1.86 8.49 18.65
C TRP A 371 1.05 9.28 19.69
N CYS A 372 0.30 8.59 20.54
CA CYS A 372 -0.37 9.23 21.66
C CYS A 372 0.66 9.74 22.68
N PRO A 373 0.49 10.97 23.22
CA PRO A 373 1.39 11.52 24.23
C PRO A 373 1.47 10.65 25.49
N ASP A 374 0.33 10.10 25.89
CA ASP A 374 0.21 9.12 26.97
C ASP A 374 -0.17 7.76 26.35
N LYS A 375 0.72 6.77 26.48
CA LYS A 375 0.50 5.42 25.94
C LYS A 375 -0.41 4.59 26.83
N ASP A 376 -0.53 4.96 28.10
CA ASP A 376 -1.34 4.25 29.09
C ASP A 376 -2.78 4.80 29.13
N ASN A 377 -3.00 6.02 28.58
CA ASN A 377 -4.31 6.63 28.40
C ASN A 377 -4.52 7.07 26.94
N THR A 378 -4.93 6.11 26.11
CA THR A 378 -5.25 6.37 24.69
C THR A 378 -6.65 6.96 24.49
N GLU A 379 -7.52 6.92 25.51
CA GLU A 379 -8.89 7.46 25.44
C GLU A 379 -8.89 8.98 25.25
N ASP A 380 -7.98 9.70 25.92
CA ASP A 380 -7.81 11.15 25.74
C ASP A 380 -7.04 11.50 24.45
N CYS A 381 -6.56 10.51 23.70
CA CYS A 381 -5.83 10.70 22.45
C CYS A 381 -6.73 10.45 21.23
N PHE A 382 -7.45 9.33 21.22
CA PHE A 382 -8.35 8.98 20.12
C PHE A 382 -9.69 9.71 20.23
N ALA A 383 -10.32 9.94 19.08
CA ALA A 383 -11.65 10.53 19.05
C ALA A 383 -12.68 9.52 19.60
N PRO A 384 -13.54 9.91 20.55
CA PRO A 384 -14.60 9.03 21.02
C PRO A 384 -15.64 8.78 19.92
N ILE A 385 -16.38 7.67 20.01
CA ILE A 385 -17.43 7.31 19.02
C ILE A 385 -18.45 8.45 18.82
N SER A 386 -18.81 9.17 19.87
CA SER A 386 -19.70 10.34 19.77
C SER A 386 -19.20 11.44 18.82
N VAL A 387 -17.89 11.64 18.71
CA VAL A 387 -17.27 12.58 17.74
C VAL A 387 -17.37 12.03 16.33
N ILE A 388 -17.10 10.73 16.14
CA ILE A 388 -17.24 10.07 14.84
C ILE A 388 -18.71 10.13 14.38
N GLN A 389 -19.67 9.87 15.28
CA GLN A 389 -21.10 9.96 15.00
C GLN A 389 -21.51 11.36 14.57
N ARG A 390 -20.98 12.41 15.20
CA ARG A 390 -21.19 13.79 14.78
C ARG A 390 -20.75 14.01 13.33
N ARG A 391 -19.56 13.52 12.94
CA ARG A 391 -19.05 13.62 11.56
C ARG A 391 -19.89 12.82 10.56
N VAL A 392 -20.40 11.64 10.95
CA VAL A 392 -21.33 10.87 10.11
C VAL A 392 -22.61 11.67 9.85
N ARG A 393 -23.18 12.32 10.88
CA ARG A 393 -24.36 13.18 10.72
C ARG A 393 -24.11 14.36 9.79
N GLU A 394 -22.94 15.00 9.87
CA GLU A 394 -22.55 16.07 8.95
C GLU A 394 -22.51 15.58 7.48
N VAL A 395 -22.02 14.35 7.25
CA VAL A 395 -22.00 13.72 5.93
C VAL A 395 -23.42 13.40 5.46
N GLN A 396 -24.26 12.81 6.32
CA GLN A 396 -25.68 12.54 6.03
C GLN A 396 -26.43 13.83 5.67
N ASP A 397 -26.27 14.89 6.46
CA ASP A 397 -26.90 16.18 6.23
C ASP A 397 -26.47 16.81 4.90
N GLU A 398 -25.17 16.75 4.60
CA GLU A 398 -24.64 17.28 3.34
C GLU A 398 -25.18 16.51 2.12
N LEU A 399 -25.20 15.17 2.17
CA LEU A 399 -25.73 14.33 1.09
C LEU A 399 -27.24 14.57 0.88
N ARG A 400 -28.00 14.67 1.96
CA ARG A 400 -29.43 15.01 1.90
C ARG A 400 -29.64 16.38 1.26
N LEU A 401 -28.87 17.39 1.65
CA LEU A 401 -29.03 18.76 1.16
C LEU A 401 -28.54 18.96 -0.29
N ARG A 402 -27.41 18.34 -0.66
CA ARG A 402 -26.79 18.50 -1.99
C ARG A 402 -27.38 17.56 -3.04
N LYS A 403 -27.77 16.34 -2.64
CA LYS A 403 -28.09 15.25 -3.56
C LYS A 403 -29.47 14.62 -3.36
N ASP A 404 -30.23 15.03 -2.34
CA ASP A 404 -31.51 14.39 -1.98
C ASP A 404 -31.35 12.89 -1.66
N ILE A 405 -30.18 12.51 -1.12
CA ILE A 405 -29.87 11.14 -0.70
C ILE A 405 -29.95 11.07 0.82
N ASP A 406 -30.85 10.24 1.34
CA ASP A 406 -31.00 9.94 2.77
C ASP A 406 -30.36 8.58 3.08
N ILE A 407 -29.35 8.56 3.95
CA ILE A 407 -28.61 7.34 4.33
C ILE A 407 -28.87 7.05 5.80
N PRO A 408 -29.60 5.97 6.14
CA PRO A 408 -29.87 5.61 7.53
C PRO A 408 -28.61 5.10 8.23
N ASP A 409 -28.59 5.12 9.57
CA ASP A 409 -27.44 4.62 10.35
C ASP A 409 -27.13 3.14 10.08
N THR A 410 -28.13 2.34 9.65
CA THR A 410 -27.95 0.94 9.25
C THR A 410 -27.18 0.77 7.94
N HIS A 411 -26.96 1.85 7.17
CA HIS A 411 -26.14 1.87 5.95
C HIS A 411 -24.82 2.62 6.19
N VAL A 412 -24.25 2.44 7.37
CA VAL A 412 -22.91 2.94 7.72
C VAL A 412 -21.99 1.75 7.96
N ILE A 413 -20.95 1.63 7.16
CA ILE A 413 -19.91 0.61 7.29
C ILE A 413 -18.72 1.22 8.00
N ILE A 414 -18.15 0.51 8.97
CA ILE A 414 -16.92 0.91 9.64
C ILE A 414 -15.87 -0.19 9.57
N THR A 415 -14.65 0.21 9.23
CA THR A 415 -13.45 -0.62 9.28
C THR A 415 -12.47 0.01 10.25
N SER A 416 -11.83 -0.83 11.06
CA SER A 416 -10.88 -0.38 12.08
C SER A 416 -9.96 -1.53 12.47
N ASP A 417 -8.72 -1.18 12.84
CA ASP A 417 -7.76 -2.09 13.46
C ASP A 417 -7.87 -2.12 15.00
N GLU A 418 -8.93 -1.54 15.57
CA GLU A 418 -9.31 -1.63 16.98
C GLU A 418 -9.67 -3.05 17.41
N GLN A 419 -9.22 -3.43 18.60
CA GLN A 419 -9.42 -4.74 19.22
C GLN A 419 -10.31 -4.69 20.48
N ASP A 420 -10.59 -3.50 21.02
CA ASP A 420 -11.46 -3.34 22.19
C ASP A 420 -12.93 -3.67 21.85
N GLN A 421 -13.45 -4.72 22.50
CA GLN A 421 -14.83 -5.16 22.32
C GLN A 421 -15.84 -4.10 22.81
N ALA A 422 -15.53 -3.34 23.86
CA ALA A 422 -16.46 -2.30 24.34
C ALA A 422 -16.64 -1.19 23.30
N TRP A 423 -15.58 -0.85 22.57
CA TRP A 423 -15.64 0.09 21.45
C TRP A 423 -16.52 -0.44 20.31
N TRP A 424 -16.36 -1.72 19.95
CA TRP A 424 -17.19 -2.38 18.93
C TRP A 424 -18.66 -2.55 19.35
N ASP A 425 -18.92 -2.75 20.64
CA ASP A 425 -20.28 -2.79 21.19
C ASP A 425 -20.96 -1.42 21.06
N GLU A 426 -20.24 -0.32 21.31
CA GLU A 426 -20.74 1.04 21.12
C GLU A 426 -21.05 1.33 19.64
N VAL A 427 -20.14 0.96 18.73
CA VAL A 427 -20.36 1.02 17.27
C VAL A 427 -21.64 0.28 16.87
N THR A 428 -21.79 -0.97 17.33
CA THR A 428 -22.95 -1.80 17.00
C THR A 428 -24.25 -1.20 17.55
N SER A 429 -24.19 -0.54 18.72
CA SER A 429 -25.35 0.13 19.31
C SER A 429 -25.88 1.31 18.49
N LEU A 430 -25.04 1.88 17.60
CA LEU A 430 -25.44 2.91 16.64
C LEU A 430 -26.11 2.33 15.38
N GLY A 431 -26.13 1.01 15.22
CA GLY A 431 -26.64 0.33 14.02
C GLY A 431 -25.62 0.26 12.88
N TRP A 432 -24.39 0.73 13.08
CA TRP A 432 -23.32 0.64 12.10
C TRP A 432 -22.83 -0.80 11.98
N VAL A 433 -22.40 -1.19 10.79
CA VAL A 433 -21.95 -2.55 10.49
C VAL A 433 -20.44 -2.62 10.29
N LYS A 434 -19.83 -3.69 10.78
CA LYS A 434 -18.41 -3.98 10.63
C LYS A 434 -18.17 -4.90 9.44
N ILE A 435 -17.08 -4.68 8.71
CA ILE A 435 -16.51 -5.69 7.82
C ILE A 435 -15.73 -6.72 8.66
N ASP A 436 -16.28 -7.92 8.78
CA ASP A 436 -15.68 -8.98 9.60
C ASP A 436 -14.89 -9.96 8.74
N HIS A 437 -13.68 -9.56 8.37
CA HIS A 437 -12.81 -10.35 7.51
C HIS A 437 -12.48 -11.73 8.08
N ASP A 438 -12.40 -11.86 9.41
CA ASP A 438 -12.11 -13.11 10.12
C ASP A 438 -13.32 -14.04 10.04
N ALA A 439 -14.51 -13.56 10.39
CA ALA A 439 -15.75 -14.35 10.31
C ALA A 439 -16.06 -14.79 8.87
N TRP A 440 -15.68 -13.98 7.88
CA TRP A 440 -15.91 -14.27 6.47
C TRP A 440 -14.74 -15.03 5.82
N GLU A 441 -13.68 -15.31 6.56
CA GLU A 441 -12.49 -16.05 6.14
C GLU A 441 -11.85 -15.44 4.87
N THR A 442 -11.80 -14.11 4.82
CA THR A 442 -11.38 -13.35 3.62
C THR A 442 -9.98 -13.74 3.18
N GLU A 443 -9.02 -13.74 4.10
CA GLU A 443 -7.64 -14.13 3.84
C GLU A 443 -7.56 -15.57 3.31
N ARG A 444 -8.32 -16.49 3.92
CA ARG A 444 -8.30 -17.90 3.48
C ARG A 444 -8.85 -18.07 2.07
N LYS A 445 -9.85 -17.28 1.69
CA LYS A 445 -10.53 -17.38 0.39
C LYS A 445 -9.76 -16.72 -0.73
N TYR A 446 -9.21 -15.53 -0.49
CA TYR A 446 -8.66 -14.68 -1.55
C TYR A 446 -7.18 -14.34 -1.38
N GLY A 447 -6.63 -14.58 -0.19
CA GLY A 447 -5.24 -14.27 0.14
C GLY A 447 -5.10 -13.06 1.06
N LYS A 448 -3.90 -12.92 1.62
CA LYS A 448 -3.57 -11.97 2.69
C LYS A 448 -3.74 -10.49 2.34
N TRP A 449 -3.68 -10.14 1.07
CA TRP A 449 -3.87 -8.76 0.63
C TRP A 449 -5.32 -8.32 0.62
N TYR A 450 -6.25 -9.26 0.45
CA TYR A 450 -7.64 -8.93 0.17
C TYR A 450 -8.36 -8.18 1.29
N PRO A 451 -8.09 -8.41 2.59
CA PRO A 451 -8.64 -7.53 3.63
C PRO A 451 -8.32 -6.05 3.36
N VAL A 452 -7.05 -5.73 3.06
CA VAL A 452 -6.61 -4.35 2.79
C VAL A 452 -7.18 -3.80 1.50
N PHE A 453 -7.29 -4.61 0.45
CA PHE A 453 -7.87 -4.19 -0.83
C PHE A 453 -9.38 -3.95 -0.74
N LEU A 454 -10.09 -4.85 -0.05
CA LEU A 454 -11.54 -4.76 0.11
C LEU A 454 -11.91 -3.58 0.99
N ASP A 455 -11.26 -3.37 2.13
CA ASP A 455 -11.53 -2.18 2.95
C ASP A 455 -11.34 -0.89 2.13
N ALA A 456 -10.31 -0.83 1.28
CA ALA A 456 -10.02 0.36 0.48
C ALA A 456 -11.08 0.56 -0.59
N ALA A 457 -11.52 -0.52 -1.24
CA ALA A 457 -12.53 -0.48 -2.27
C ALA A 457 -13.93 -0.18 -1.69
N ILE A 458 -14.26 -0.73 -0.53
CA ILE A 458 -15.47 -0.42 0.23
C ILE A 458 -15.48 1.07 0.60
N HIS A 459 -14.38 1.63 1.08
CA HIS A 459 -14.33 3.05 1.38
C HIS A 459 -14.51 3.93 0.15
N SER A 460 -13.85 3.54 -0.95
CA SER A 460 -13.83 4.32 -2.19
C SER A 460 -15.15 4.27 -2.97
N SER A 461 -15.96 3.23 -2.73
CA SER A 461 -17.27 3.04 -3.38
C SER A 461 -18.42 3.67 -2.60
N ALA A 462 -18.16 4.20 -1.41
CA ALA A 462 -19.17 4.82 -0.55
C ALA A 462 -19.62 6.18 -1.09
N THR A 463 -20.89 6.53 -0.88
CA THR A 463 -21.44 7.86 -1.24
C THR A 463 -20.99 8.94 -0.25
N GLY A 464 -20.61 8.55 0.97
CA GLY A 464 -19.98 9.43 1.94
C GLY A 464 -18.86 8.75 2.72
N PHE A 465 -17.95 9.53 3.29
CA PHE A 465 -16.77 9.00 3.98
C PHE A 465 -16.38 9.77 5.23
N VAL A 466 -16.02 9.05 6.29
CA VAL A 466 -15.41 9.62 7.50
C VAL A 466 -14.08 8.91 7.76
N GLY A 467 -12.97 9.65 7.73
CA GLY A 467 -11.63 9.08 7.90
C GLY A 467 -10.89 9.61 9.13
N THR A 468 -9.83 8.91 9.54
CA THR A 468 -8.86 9.39 10.54
C THR A 468 -7.82 10.34 9.94
N HIS A 469 -7.57 11.49 10.59
CA HIS A 469 -6.51 12.44 10.22
C HIS A 469 -5.11 11.79 10.23
N LEU A 470 -4.22 12.20 9.32
CA LEU A 470 -2.86 11.66 9.11
C LEU A 470 -2.77 10.20 8.64
N SER A 471 -3.88 9.51 8.42
CA SER A 471 -3.86 8.21 7.76
C SER A 471 -3.93 8.37 6.26
N THR A 472 -2.88 7.99 5.54
CA THR A 472 -2.90 7.99 4.07
C THR A 472 -4.00 7.10 3.50
N TYR A 473 -4.39 6.06 4.24
CA TYR A 473 -5.52 5.21 3.88
C TYR A 473 -6.83 6.01 3.84
N SER A 474 -7.05 6.87 4.85
CA SER A 474 -8.16 7.83 4.87
C SER A 474 -8.02 8.89 3.78
N THR A 475 -6.82 9.44 3.57
CA THR A 475 -6.57 10.48 2.56
C THR A 475 -6.97 10.01 1.16
N VAL A 476 -6.49 8.83 0.74
CA VAL A 476 -6.79 8.29 -0.58
C VAL A 476 -8.25 7.86 -0.70
N SER A 477 -8.82 7.26 0.35
CA SER A 477 -10.25 6.89 0.35
C SER A 477 -11.15 8.11 0.23
N ARG A 478 -10.90 9.16 1.02
CA ARG A 478 -11.59 10.45 0.93
C ARG A 478 -11.57 11.01 -0.48
N ARG A 479 -10.38 11.03 -1.07
CA ARG A 479 -10.13 11.54 -2.42
C ARG A 479 -10.92 10.79 -3.49
N ARG A 480 -10.99 9.47 -3.40
CA ARG A 480 -11.81 8.65 -4.29
C ARG A 480 -13.29 8.92 -4.11
N VAL A 481 -13.78 9.06 -2.88
CA VAL A 481 -15.20 9.40 -2.65
C VAL A 481 -15.54 10.77 -3.22
N GLU A 482 -14.66 11.76 -3.05
CA GLU A 482 -14.82 13.10 -3.66
C GLU A 482 -14.87 13.04 -5.18
N ASP A 483 -13.93 12.37 -5.83
CA ASP A 483 -13.80 12.46 -7.29
C ASP A 483 -14.60 11.39 -8.05
N TRP A 484 -14.78 10.20 -7.48
CA TRP A 484 -15.49 9.09 -8.14
C TRP A 484 -16.99 9.13 -7.87
N GLN A 485 -17.39 9.60 -6.69
CA GLN A 485 -18.80 9.58 -6.25
C GLN A 485 -19.38 10.99 -6.10
N ASP A 486 -18.56 12.05 -6.23
CA ASP A 486 -18.93 13.41 -5.81
C ASP A 486 -19.51 13.39 -4.38
N GLY A 487 -18.92 12.55 -3.52
CA GLY A 487 -19.44 12.23 -2.20
C GLY A 487 -19.06 13.26 -1.13
N ALA A 488 -19.80 13.26 -0.02
CA ALA A 488 -19.49 14.12 1.12
C ALA A 488 -18.49 13.43 2.06
N THR A 489 -17.46 14.16 2.50
CA THR A 489 -16.38 13.58 3.30
C THR A 489 -16.04 14.39 4.55
N ARG A 490 -15.60 13.72 5.61
CA ARG A 490 -15.07 14.35 6.83
C ARG A 490 -13.82 13.63 7.31
N ILE A 491 -12.92 14.37 7.95
CA ILE A 491 -11.72 13.83 8.60
C ILE A 491 -11.81 14.14 10.09
N VAL A 492 -11.73 13.10 10.91
CA VAL A 492 -11.73 13.17 12.36
C VAL A 492 -10.32 13.47 12.86
N LYS A 493 -10.17 14.59 13.57
CA LYS A 493 -8.91 14.95 14.25
C LYS A 493 -8.76 14.17 15.56
N TRP A 494 -7.51 13.88 15.92
CA TRP A 494 -7.12 13.10 17.11
C TRP A 494 -5.73 13.54 17.59
N GLY A 495 -5.25 12.95 18.68
CA GLY A 495 -3.93 13.20 19.27
C GLY A 495 -4.01 13.89 20.64
N HIS A 496 -5.15 14.52 20.95
CA HIS A 496 -5.47 15.05 22.27
C HIS A 496 -6.99 15.19 22.44
N LYS A 497 -7.42 15.34 23.69
CA LYS A 497 -8.82 15.53 24.05
C LYS A 497 -9.36 16.79 23.38
N GLY A 498 -10.52 16.66 22.71
CA GLY A 498 -11.15 17.76 22.00
C GLY A 498 -10.43 18.20 20.71
N ALA A 499 -9.53 17.38 20.15
CA ALA A 499 -8.83 17.70 18.89
C ALA A 499 -9.76 17.99 17.71
N ASP A 500 -11.00 17.46 17.75
CA ASP A 500 -12.01 17.62 16.70
C ASP A 500 -13.15 18.58 17.08
N ASP A 501 -13.04 19.29 18.22
CA ASP A 501 -14.04 20.28 18.62
C ASP A 501 -13.93 21.52 17.71
N HIS A 502 -15.02 21.86 17.03
CA HIS A 502 -15.10 22.93 16.04
C HIS A 502 -16.33 23.81 16.26
#